data_AF-A0A371XM32-F1
#
_entry.id   AF-A0A371XM32-F1
#
_cell.length_a   1.000
_cell.length_b   1.000
_cell.length_c   1.000
_cell.angle_alpha   90.00
_cell.angle_beta   90.00
_cell.angle_gamma   90.00
#
_symmetry.space_group_name_H-M   'P 1'
#
loop_
_entity.id
_entity.type
_entity.pdbx_description
1 polymer ?
#
loop_
_entity_poly.entity_id
_entity_poly.type
_entity_poly.pdbx_seq_one_letter_code
_entity_poly.pdbx_strand_id
1 'polypeptide(L)'
;MNHTNRLAAVEAALGRLDLDTKTRLLAGQDLWSLPAVPEIGLESVVMSDGPVGVRGPEFDPDDPALTLPSPTALAATWSPELARTAGRALAQEAHRKGVHVLLAPTVNLHRSPLGGRHFESYAEDALLTARIGAGYVTGLQESGVAATVKHFVANDAETERFTVDNQVGAREPMDAVLIGRCVPRRTADLEAGRPVTVSLLNHTPKGAIGPLRGVAFSLAHRAPERDGDQLIEEAVAAASAADVAVVVVATTEHVESEGFDRATLRLPGRQDELVARVAAANPRTVVIVNSGAPVEMPWREDVAAVLLSWFPGQEGGAALADVLLGHAEPGGRLPTTWPARLTDAPVTQVTPTAGVLRYDEGVFIGYRAWQRHATAPAYPFGHGLGYTDWTYEHIEITDTTTARIRLRNTGDRTGREVVQLYVAPTRPDTAERPERCLAGFAAVTAEPGEAATAEIPLPERAFILWDENTGGWTTIPGEYQVLAGHSVADTRLSAVIAVPAKDA
;
A
#
# COMPACT_ATOMS: atom_id res chain seq x y z
N MET A 1 30.70 -15.13 10.03
CA MET A 1 31.78 -14.14 9.84
C MET A 1 31.28 -12.80 10.40
N ASN A 2 32.09 -12.06 11.16
CA ASN A 2 31.67 -10.75 11.72
C ASN A 2 31.75 -9.63 10.67
N HIS A 3 31.25 -8.44 11.00
CA HIS A 3 31.22 -7.28 10.09
C HIS A 3 32.63 -6.84 9.65
N THR A 4 33.57 -6.74 10.59
CA THR A 4 34.95 -6.32 10.32
C THR A 4 35.66 -7.22 9.30
N ASN A 5 35.48 -8.54 9.41
CA ASN A 5 36.09 -9.49 8.48
C ASN A 5 35.43 -9.43 7.08
N ARG A 6 34.15 -9.07 6.97
CA ARG A 6 33.49 -8.82 5.68
C ARG A 6 34.07 -7.58 4.99
N LEU A 7 34.20 -6.46 5.71
CA LEU A 7 34.83 -5.25 5.16
C LEU A 7 36.27 -5.52 4.70
N ALA A 8 37.08 -6.19 5.52
CA ALA A 8 38.46 -6.52 5.17
C ALA A 8 38.55 -7.41 3.90
N ALA A 9 37.59 -8.32 3.69
CA ALA A 9 37.51 -9.13 2.48
C ALA A 9 37.10 -8.31 1.24
N VAL A 10 36.17 -7.36 1.38
CA VAL A 10 35.76 -6.45 0.31
C VAL A 10 36.91 -5.53 -0.10
N GLU A 11 37.61 -4.91 0.86
CA GLU A 11 38.79 -4.09 0.57
C GLU A 11 39.90 -4.90 -0.10
N ALA A 12 40.16 -6.13 0.35
CA ALA A 12 41.13 -7.02 -0.28
C ALA A 12 40.73 -7.46 -1.71
N ALA A 13 39.43 -7.50 -2.02
CA ALA A 13 38.93 -7.73 -3.38
C ALA A 13 39.08 -6.45 -4.24
N LEU A 14 38.61 -5.30 -3.76
CA LEU A 14 38.71 -4.01 -4.44
C LEU A 14 40.17 -3.61 -4.72
N GLY A 15 41.11 -3.94 -3.83
CA GLY A 15 42.54 -3.73 -4.02
C GLY A 15 43.16 -4.52 -5.17
N ARG A 16 42.46 -5.52 -5.72
CA ARG A 16 42.93 -6.36 -6.84
C ARG A 16 42.38 -5.93 -8.21
N LEU A 17 41.33 -5.11 -8.24
CA LEU A 17 40.68 -4.68 -9.48
C LEU A 17 41.37 -3.44 -10.08
N ASP A 18 41.43 -3.37 -11.41
CA ASP A 18 41.81 -2.16 -12.15
C ASP A 18 40.67 -1.11 -12.19
N LEU A 19 40.93 0.04 -12.82
CA LEU A 19 39.96 1.14 -12.91
C LEU A 19 38.80 0.80 -13.86
N ASP A 20 39.07 0.08 -14.95
CA ASP A 20 38.07 -0.29 -15.95
C ASP A 20 37.06 -1.30 -15.39
N THR A 21 37.52 -2.26 -14.58
CA THR A 21 36.63 -3.20 -13.88
C THR A 21 35.88 -2.54 -12.73
N LYS A 22 36.51 -1.62 -11.99
CA LYS A 22 35.83 -0.82 -10.95
C LYS A 22 34.73 0.07 -11.54
N THR A 23 34.97 0.70 -12.69
CA THR A 23 33.96 1.54 -13.36
C THR A 23 32.86 0.71 -14.01
N ARG A 24 33.16 -0.48 -14.56
CA ARG A 24 32.15 -1.43 -15.05
C ARG A 24 31.17 -1.88 -13.97
N LEU A 25 31.60 -1.98 -12.71
CA LEU A 25 30.76 -2.34 -11.57
C LEU A 25 29.76 -1.24 -11.14
N LEU A 26 29.83 -0.03 -11.71
CA LEU A 26 28.91 1.08 -11.40
C LEU A 26 27.60 1.04 -12.22
N ALA A 27 27.40 0.03 -13.06
CA ALA A 27 26.22 -0.13 -13.89
C ALA A 27 25.82 -1.61 -14.03
N GLY A 28 24.56 -1.86 -14.38
CA GLY A 28 24.13 -3.19 -14.84
C GLY A 28 24.78 -3.56 -16.17
N GLN A 29 25.04 -4.86 -16.37
CA GLN A 29 25.47 -5.38 -17.69
C GLN A 29 24.28 -5.47 -18.66
N ASP A 30 23.08 -5.60 -18.12
CA ASP A 30 21.78 -5.60 -18.80
C ASP A 30 20.72 -4.95 -17.87
N LEU A 31 19.43 -5.20 -18.13
CA LEU A 31 18.32 -4.63 -17.36
C LEU A 31 18.18 -5.24 -15.94
N TRP A 32 18.67 -6.45 -15.72
CA TRP A 32 18.37 -7.29 -14.55
C TRP A 32 19.59 -7.85 -13.84
N SER A 33 20.82 -7.51 -14.24
CA SER A 33 22.00 -8.07 -13.59
C SER A 33 23.23 -7.15 -13.54
N LEU A 34 24.05 -7.34 -12.50
CA LEU A 34 25.39 -6.77 -12.38
C LEU A 34 26.44 -7.76 -12.94
N PRO A 35 27.53 -7.25 -13.55
CA PRO A 35 28.54 -8.10 -14.17
C PRO A 35 29.33 -8.93 -13.16
N ALA A 36 29.55 -10.21 -13.50
CA ALA A 36 30.48 -11.07 -12.78
C ALA A 36 31.92 -10.57 -12.90
N VAL A 37 32.72 -10.80 -11.85
CA VAL A 37 34.16 -10.49 -11.80
C VAL A 37 34.93 -11.69 -11.23
N PRO A 38 35.18 -12.73 -12.05
CA PRO A 38 35.70 -14.02 -11.59
C PRO A 38 37.08 -13.96 -10.91
N GLU A 39 37.90 -12.96 -11.25
CA GLU A 39 39.20 -12.73 -10.63
C GLU A 39 39.12 -12.46 -9.11
N ILE A 40 38.04 -11.86 -8.62
CA ILE A 40 37.75 -11.73 -7.18
C ILE A 40 36.74 -12.76 -6.66
N GLY A 41 36.30 -13.70 -7.49
CA GLY A 41 35.27 -14.68 -7.13
C GLY A 41 33.86 -14.10 -7.02
N LEU A 42 33.58 -12.98 -7.69
CA LEU A 42 32.24 -12.38 -7.73
C LEU A 42 31.45 -12.95 -8.91
N GLU A 43 30.34 -13.60 -8.61
CA GLU A 43 29.36 -14.05 -9.62
C GLU A 43 28.41 -12.91 -10.03
N SER A 44 27.57 -13.12 -11.04
CA SER A 44 26.63 -12.10 -11.51
C SER A 44 25.46 -11.96 -10.54
N VAL A 45 25.20 -10.74 -10.06
CA VAL A 45 24.09 -10.47 -9.13
C VAL A 45 22.84 -10.14 -9.94
N VAL A 46 21.87 -11.05 -9.92
CA VAL A 46 20.59 -10.91 -10.64
C VAL A 46 19.53 -10.26 -9.75
N MET A 47 18.73 -9.36 -10.31
CA MET A 47 17.66 -8.61 -9.67
C MET A 47 16.35 -8.67 -10.47
N SER A 48 15.21 -8.53 -9.81
CA SER A 48 13.89 -8.56 -10.47
C SER A 48 12.83 -7.79 -9.67
N ASP A 49 11.78 -7.33 -10.35
CA ASP A 49 10.53 -6.93 -9.68
C ASP A 49 9.84 -8.15 -9.04
N GLY A 50 9.06 -8.01 -7.98
CA GLY A 50 8.72 -6.77 -7.26
C GLY A 50 7.86 -7.05 -6.02
N PRO A 51 7.11 -6.06 -5.51
CA PRO A 51 6.52 -6.14 -4.17
C PRO A 51 5.54 -7.29 -3.89
N VAL A 52 4.87 -7.83 -4.93
CA VAL A 52 3.84 -8.88 -4.81
C VAL A 52 4.25 -10.26 -5.34
N GLY A 53 5.41 -10.38 -5.97
CA GLY A 53 5.78 -11.58 -6.71
C GLY A 53 7.12 -11.40 -7.43
N VAL A 54 7.89 -12.48 -7.59
CA VAL A 54 9.19 -12.41 -8.27
C VAL A 54 8.97 -12.71 -9.75
N ARG A 55 8.93 -11.67 -10.59
CA ARG A 55 8.64 -11.81 -12.03
C ARG A 55 9.70 -12.65 -12.76
N GLY A 56 10.96 -12.52 -12.34
CA GLY A 56 12.13 -13.07 -13.04
C GLY A 56 12.81 -12.03 -13.95
N PRO A 57 13.97 -12.36 -14.53
CA PRO A 57 14.65 -11.51 -15.52
C PRO A 57 14.03 -11.59 -16.91
N GLU A 58 13.31 -12.68 -17.21
CA GLU A 58 12.63 -12.92 -18.49
C GLU A 58 11.11 -12.97 -18.28
N PHE A 59 10.35 -12.63 -19.32
CA PHE A 59 8.88 -12.70 -19.29
C PHE A 59 8.43 -13.98 -20.01
N ASP A 60 8.45 -15.10 -19.28
CA ASP A 60 8.09 -16.42 -19.78
C ASP A 60 6.74 -16.87 -19.17
N PRO A 61 5.69 -17.13 -19.97
CA PRO A 61 4.43 -17.67 -19.46
C PRO A 61 4.54 -19.11 -18.95
N ASP A 62 5.56 -19.87 -19.34
CA ASP A 62 5.79 -21.25 -18.88
C ASP A 62 6.58 -21.32 -17.56
N ASP A 63 7.14 -20.19 -17.06
CA ASP A 63 7.70 -20.03 -15.71
C ASP A 63 6.90 -19.01 -14.86
N PRO A 64 5.65 -19.32 -14.46
CA PRO A 64 4.81 -18.44 -13.68
C PRO A 64 5.41 -18.08 -12.31
N ALA A 65 4.93 -16.99 -11.72
CA ALA A 65 5.40 -16.48 -10.43
C ALA A 65 4.32 -16.51 -9.34
N LEU A 66 4.74 -16.77 -8.09
CA LEU A 66 3.89 -16.55 -6.90
C LEU A 66 3.36 -15.11 -6.90
N THR A 67 2.03 -14.96 -6.81
CA THR A 67 1.36 -13.64 -6.81
C THR A 67 0.59 -13.44 -5.51
N LEU A 68 1.20 -12.71 -4.58
CA LEU A 68 0.64 -12.34 -3.28
C LEU A 68 -0.42 -11.21 -3.38
N PRO A 69 -1.22 -10.98 -2.32
CA PRO A 69 -2.05 -9.78 -2.20
C PRO A 69 -1.23 -8.49 -2.34
N SER A 70 -1.88 -7.40 -2.75
CA SER A 70 -1.24 -6.09 -2.87
C SER A 70 -0.60 -5.61 -1.56
N PRO A 71 0.45 -4.77 -1.58
CA PRO A 71 1.05 -4.25 -0.36
C PRO A 71 0.05 -3.45 0.49
N THR A 72 -0.94 -2.79 -0.11
CA THR A 72 -2.04 -2.17 0.62
C THR A 72 -2.91 -3.20 1.36
N ALA A 73 -3.21 -4.36 0.74
CA ALA A 73 -3.87 -5.48 1.41
C ALA A 73 -3.02 -6.04 2.57
N LEU A 74 -1.71 -6.19 2.34
CA LEU A 74 -0.76 -6.65 3.35
C LEU A 74 -0.66 -5.66 4.53
N ALA A 75 -0.69 -4.36 4.27
CA ALA A 75 -0.78 -3.32 5.30
C ALA A 75 -2.11 -3.38 6.06
N ALA A 76 -3.23 -3.66 5.36
CA ALA A 76 -4.55 -3.82 5.97
C ALA A 76 -4.64 -5.00 6.95
N THR A 77 -3.66 -5.91 6.95
CA THR A 77 -3.54 -6.95 8.00
C THR A 77 -3.01 -6.40 9.32
N TRP A 78 -2.31 -5.26 9.33
CA TRP A 78 -1.60 -4.69 10.48
C TRP A 78 -0.71 -5.73 11.19
N SER A 79 -0.02 -6.58 10.42
CA SER A 79 0.80 -7.68 10.94
C SER A 79 2.20 -7.73 10.31
N PRO A 80 3.24 -7.20 11.00
CA PRO A 80 4.62 -7.28 10.55
C PRO A 80 5.17 -8.71 10.42
N GLU A 81 4.67 -9.67 11.20
CA GLU A 81 5.10 -11.08 11.06
C GLU A 81 4.41 -11.78 9.87
N LEU A 82 3.21 -11.37 9.47
CA LEU A 82 2.61 -11.81 8.21
C LEU A 82 3.35 -11.20 7.01
N ALA A 83 3.77 -9.93 7.11
CA ALA A 83 4.66 -9.31 6.13
C ALA A 83 6.02 -10.01 6.04
N ARG A 84 6.58 -10.43 7.17
CA ARG A 84 7.79 -11.26 7.22
C ARG A 84 7.58 -12.64 6.58
N THR A 85 6.41 -13.24 6.79
CA THR A 85 6.03 -14.52 6.15
C THR A 85 5.89 -14.36 4.63
N ALA A 86 5.31 -13.26 4.15
CA ALA A 86 5.30 -12.90 2.73
C ALA A 86 6.73 -12.73 2.17
N GLY A 87 7.61 -12.02 2.89
CA GLY A 87 9.03 -11.88 2.52
C GLY A 87 9.77 -13.22 2.44
N ARG A 88 9.52 -14.16 3.35
CA ARG A 88 10.08 -15.53 3.31
C ARG A 88 9.58 -16.31 2.09
N ALA A 89 8.29 -16.21 1.75
CA ALA A 89 7.72 -16.88 0.57
C ALA A 89 8.32 -16.33 -0.73
N LEU A 90 8.46 -15.01 -0.85
CA LEU A 90 9.11 -14.36 -2.00
C LEU A 90 10.62 -14.66 -2.07
N ALA A 91 11.30 -14.88 -0.94
CA ALA A 91 12.69 -15.34 -0.97
C ALA A 91 12.83 -16.75 -1.54
N GLN A 92 11.91 -17.67 -1.24
CA GLN A 92 11.90 -19.01 -1.83
C GLN A 92 11.69 -18.96 -3.34
N GLU A 93 10.76 -18.11 -3.81
CA GLU A 93 10.51 -17.89 -5.23
C GLU A 93 11.70 -17.20 -5.94
N ALA A 94 12.38 -16.27 -5.26
CA ALA A 94 13.59 -15.65 -5.77
C ALA A 94 14.74 -16.67 -5.93
N HIS A 95 14.97 -17.54 -4.94
CA HIS A 95 15.92 -18.65 -5.08
C HIS A 95 15.54 -19.59 -6.22
N ARG A 96 14.26 -19.89 -6.41
CA ARG A 96 13.76 -20.72 -7.52
C ARG A 96 14.07 -20.11 -8.89
N LYS A 97 13.96 -18.78 -9.01
CA LYS A 97 14.22 -18.00 -10.24
C LYS A 97 15.67 -17.47 -10.35
N GLY A 98 16.59 -17.85 -9.46
CA GLY A 98 17.99 -17.38 -9.46
C GLY A 98 18.17 -15.87 -9.16
N VAL A 99 17.17 -15.24 -8.53
CA VAL A 99 17.16 -13.81 -8.20
C VAL A 99 17.82 -13.59 -6.83
N HIS A 100 18.79 -12.68 -6.78
CA HIS A 100 19.60 -12.36 -5.61
C HIS A 100 19.10 -11.11 -4.88
N VAL A 101 18.47 -10.18 -5.61
CA VAL A 101 17.90 -8.92 -5.10
C VAL A 101 16.48 -8.75 -5.60
N LEU A 102 15.52 -8.60 -4.68
CA LEU A 102 14.14 -8.26 -5.06
C LEU A 102 13.96 -6.73 -5.02
N LEU A 103 13.41 -6.16 -6.09
CA LEU A 103 13.12 -4.74 -6.23
C LEU A 103 11.83 -4.38 -5.46
N ALA A 104 11.91 -4.54 -4.13
CA ALA A 104 10.82 -4.45 -3.17
C ALA A 104 11.34 -4.29 -1.74
N PRO A 105 10.50 -3.79 -0.80
CA PRO A 105 9.12 -3.33 -0.99
C PRO A 105 9.01 -1.86 -1.37
N THR A 106 7.88 -1.48 -1.94
CA THR A 106 7.54 -0.07 -2.18
C THR A 106 6.95 0.55 -0.91
N VAL A 107 7.51 1.69 -0.47
CA VAL A 107 7.19 2.35 0.82
C VAL A 107 6.73 3.80 0.67
N ASN A 108 6.31 4.20 -0.53
CA ASN A 108 5.71 5.51 -0.78
C ASN A 108 4.45 5.74 0.06
N LEU A 109 4.19 7.00 0.42
CA LEU A 109 3.04 7.35 1.26
C LEU A 109 1.80 7.57 0.38
N HIS A 110 0.65 7.15 0.88
CA HIS A 110 -0.63 7.36 0.21
C HIS A 110 -1.10 8.83 0.37
N ARG A 111 -0.36 9.78 -0.21
CA ARG A 111 -0.53 11.24 -0.01
C ARG A 111 -1.89 11.77 -0.46
N SER A 112 -2.34 11.35 -1.64
CA SER A 112 -3.61 11.78 -2.27
C SER A 112 -4.31 10.52 -2.80
N PRO A 113 -5.62 10.30 -2.57
CA PRO A 113 -6.30 9.07 -2.97
C PRO A 113 -6.34 8.83 -4.50
N LEU A 114 -5.84 9.78 -5.29
CA LEU A 114 -5.68 9.67 -6.74
C LEU A 114 -4.35 9.01 -7.18
N GLY A 115 -3.36 8.83 -6.30
CA GLY A 115 -2.01 8.39 -6.68
C GLY A 115 -1.96 7.02 -7.38
N GLY A 116 -1.36 6.97 -8.58
CA GLY A 116 -1.46 5.83 -9.50
C GLY A 116 -0.94 4.49 -8.98
N ARG A 117 0.08 4.52 -8.11
CA ARG A 117 0.74 3.33 -7.52
C ARG A 117 0.40 3.10 -6.05
N HIS A 118 -0.68 3.68 -5.54
CA HIS A 118 -1.16 3.40 -4.17
C HIS A 118 -1.30 1.90 -3.90
N PHE A 119 -1.84 1.15 -4.86
CA PHE A 119 -1.97 -0.30 -4.81
C PHE A 119 -0.64 -1.05 -4.59
N GLU A 120 0.51 -0.45 -4.92
CA GLU A 120 1.84 -1.02 -4.76
C GLU A 120 2.48 -0.64 -3.40
N SER A 121 1.90 0.34 -2.70
CA SER A 121 2.40 0.91 -1.44
C SER A 121 1.55 0.50 -0.23
N TYR A 122 2.12 0.62 0.97
CA TYR A 122 1.48 0.16 2.20
C TYR A 122 0.33 1.05 2.72
N ALA A 123 0.60 2.31 3.10
CA ALA A 123 -0.35 3.12 3.88
C ALA A 123 -0.18 4.64 3.70
N GLU A 124 -1.14 5.41 4.22
CA GLU A 124 -1.01 6.86 4.43
C GLU A 124 -0.24 7.21 5.71
N ASP A 125 0.11 6.20 6.52
CA ASP A 125 0.81 6.37 7.79
C ASP A 125 2.24 5.81 7.75
N ALA A 126 3.21 6.68 8.02
CA ALA A 126 4.63 6.33 8.00
C ALA A 126 5.02 5.24 9.02
N LEU A 127 4.35 5.15 10.19
CA LEU A 127 4.65 4.09 11.15
C LEU A 127 4.10 2.75 10.68
N LEU A 128 2.88 2.70 10.16
CA LEU A 128 2.32 1.47 9.59
C LEU A 128 3.15 0.99 8.38
N THR A 129 3.44 1.89 7.44
CA THR A 129 4.34 1.64 6.29
C THR A 129 5.71 1.10 6.74
N ALA A 130 6.37 1.75 7.70
CA ALA A 130 7.68 1.32 8.19
C ALA A 130 7.63 -0.04 8.92
N ARG A 131 6.58 -0.33 9.71
CA ARG A 131 6.45 -1.60 10.44
C ARG A 131 6.20 -2.77 9.51
N ILE A 132 5.33 -2.61 8.51
CA ILE A 132 5.01 -3.66 7.53
C ILE A 132 6.20 -3.88 6.58
N GLY A 133 6.78 -2.79 6.04
CA GLY A 133 7.96 -2.85 5.18
C GLY A 133 9.18 -3.47 5.87
N ALA A 134 9.45 -3.14 7.14
CA ALA A 134 10.54 -3.76 7.90
C ALA A 134 10.33 -5.26 8.13
N GLY A 135 9.08 -5.70 8.37
CA GLY A 135 8.72 -7.11 8.42
C GLY A 135 9.07 -7.85 7.13
N TYR A 136 8.59 -7.33 6.00
CA TYR A 136 8.84 -7.84 4.64
C TYR A 136 10.35 -7.93 4.32
N VAL A 137 11.11 -6.84 4.55
CA VAL A 137 12.57 -6.80 4.36
C VAL A 137 13.29 -7.83 5.24
N THR A 138 12.85 -8.02 6.48
CA THR A 138 13.43 -9.03 7.39
C THR A 138 13.20 -10.44 6.86
N GLY A 139 12.02 -10.73 6.31
CA GLY A 139 11.68 -12.04 5.75
C GLY A 139 12.52 -12.43 4.54
N LEU A 140 12.78 -11.46 3.64
CA LEU A 140 13.68 -11.63 2.51
C LEU A 140 15.13 -11.89 2.98
N GLN A 141 15.66 -10.98 3.82
CA GLN A 141 17.09 -10.95 4.13
C GLN A 141 17.53 -12.06 5.11
N GLU A 142 16.66 -12.51 6.02
CA GLU A 142 16.95 -13.70 6.85
C GLU A 142 16.98 -14.99 6.00
N SER A 143 16.28 -14.96 4.87
CA SER A 143 16.21 -16.05 3.89
C SER A 143 17.26 -15.90 2.77
N GLY A 144 18.19 -14.95 2.90
CA GLY A 144 19.36 -14.78 2.02
C GLY A 144 19.13 -13.98 0.73
N VAL A 145 17.97 -13.35 0.54
CA VAL A 145 17.66 -12.50 -0.62
C VAL A 145 17.72 -11.03 -0.19
N ALA A 146 18.42 -10.20 -0.95
CA ALA A 146 18.51 -8.77 -0.66
C ALA A 146 17.21 -8.04 -1.02
N ALA A 147 16.83 -7.04 -0.23
CA ALA A 147 15.69 -6.18 -0.50
C ALA A 147 16.15 -4.84 -1.07
N THR A 148 15.38 -4.26 -1.99
CA THR A 148 15.51 -2.86 -2.40
C THR A 148 14.26 -2.12 -1.97
N VAL A 149 14.29 -1.59 -0.74
CA VAL A 149 13.27 -0.65 -0.26
C VAL A 149 13.22 0.50 -1.26
N LYS A 150 12.05 0.71 -1.87
CA LYS A 150 11.91 1.62 -3.00
C LYS A 150 10.81 2.67 -2.78
N HIS A 151 10.97 3.88 -3.28
CA HIS A 151 11.98 4.31 -4.29
C HIS A 151 12.97 5.40 -3.72
N PHE A 152 13.64 6.28 -4.50
CA PHE A 152 14.51 7.50 -4.18
C PHE A 152 14.50 8.66 -5.26
N VAL A 153 13.79 9.83 -5.21
CA VAL A 153 13.22 10.74 -4.15
C VAL A 153 11.75 11.32 -4.36
N ALA A 154 10.80 10.93 -3.48
CA ALA A 154 9.32 11.15 -3.33
C ALA A 154 8.33 10.83 -4.50
N ASN A 155 8.00 9.56 -4.76
CA ASN A 155 7.06 9.12 -5.83
C ASN A 155 5.66 8.80 -5.28
N ASP A 156 5.01 9.82 -4.71
CA ASP A 156 3.64 9.68 -4.17
C ASP A 156 2.57 10.09 -5.21
N ALA A 157 3.02 10.48 -6.42
CA ALA A 157 2.22 10.71 -7.63
C ALA A 157 3.02 10.26 -8.87
N GLU A 158 2.33 9.89 -9.94
CA GLU A 158 2.92 9.37 -11.17
C GLU A 158 3.07 10.41 -12.29
N THR A 159 2.28 11.49 -12.23
CA THR A 159 2.22 12.53 -13.27
C THR A 159 3.52 13.34 -13.32
N GLU A 160 4.18 13.33 -14.49
CA GLU A 160 5.48 14.00 -14.74
C GLU A 160 6.63 13.58 -13.79
N ARG A 161 6.50 12.47 -13.04
CA ARG A 161 7.49 11.94 -12.06
C ARG A 161 8.96 11.77 -12.53
N PHE A 162 9.23 11.82 -13.84
CA PHE A 162 10.59 11.82 -14.42
C PHE A 162 11.26 13.20 -14.35
N THR A 163 10.48 14.26 -14.16
CA THR A 163 10.86 15.67 -14.35
C THR A 163 10.28 16.62 -13.30
N VAL A 164 9.40 16.13 -12.41
CA VAL A 164 8.76 16.93 -11.36
C VAL A 164 9.73 17.32 -10.25
N ASP A 165 9.65 18.57 -9.81
CA ASP A 165 10.24 19.08 -8.57
C ASP A 165 9.21 18.98 -7.45
N ASN A 166 9.38 17.99 -6.55
CA ASN A 166 8.54 17.80 -5.38
C ASN A 166 9.00 18.72 -4.25
N GLN A 167 8.37 19.89 -4.14
CA GLN A 167 8.69 20.87 -3.10
C GLN A 167 7.98 20.53 -1.79
N VAL A 168 8.74 19.90 -0.89
CA VAL A 168 8.31 19.43 0.43
C VAL A 168 9.00 20.24 1.52
N GLY A 169 8.29 20.53 2.61
CA GLY A 169 8.84 21.23 3.78
C GLY A 169 9.93 20.40 4.48
N ALA A 170 10.87 21.05 5.15
CA ALA A 170 12.08 20.39 5.65
C ALA A 170 11.86 19.46 6.87
N ARG A 171 10.59 19.14 7.20
CA ARG A 171 10.18 18.21 8.27
C ARG A 171 9.90 16.78 7.78
N GLU A 172 9.91 16.53 6.46
CA GLU A 172 9.58 15.22 5.89
C GLU A 172 10.76 14.63 5.06
N PRO A 173 11.30 13.46 5.43
CA PRO A 173 12.14 12.63 4.55
C PRO A 173 11.28 11.81 3.57
N MET A 174 11.87 11.36 2.45
CA MET A 174 11.20 11.30 1.12
C MET A 174 11.11 9.86 0.49
N ASP A 175 11.14 9.72 -0.86
CA ASP A 175 11.47 8.44 -1.57
C ASP A 175 10.92 8.12 -3.09
N ALA A 176 11.55 8.18 -4.32
CA ALA A 176 10.93 8.05 -5.74
C ALA A 176 11.60 7.21 -6.92
N VAL A 177 10.90 6.63 -7.95
CA VAL A 177 11.39 6.16 -9.34
C VAL A 177 10.55 4.97 -10.00
N LEU A 178 10.80 4.39 -11.21
CA LEU A 178 10.39 4.75 -12.62
C LEU A 178 10.34 3.54 -13.65
N ILE A 179 9.17 3.03 -14.12
CA ILE A 179 8.95 2.27 -15.41
C ILE A 179 7.68 2.76 -16.20
N GLY A 180 7.62 2.70 -17.55
CA GLY A 180 6.60 3.39 -18.40
C GLY A 180 5.39 2.60 -18.95
N ARG A 181 4.34 3.33 -19.38
CA ARG A 181 2.98 2.84 -19.75
C ARG A 181 2.72 2.70 -21.28
N CYS A 182 1.78 1.82 -21.67
CA CYS A 182 1.10 1.86 -22.99
C CYS A 182 -0.13 2.80 -22.98
N VAL A 183 -0.47 3.42 -24.13
CA VAL A 183 -1.56 4.41 -24.25
C VAL A 183 -2.45 4.13 -25.47
N PRO A 184 -3.78 3.90 -25.30
CA PRO A 184 -4.72 3.79 -26.43
C PRO A 184 -4.79 5.09 -27.24
N ARG A 185 -4.70 5.01 -28.58
CA ARG A 185 -4.71 6.20 -29.47
C ARG A 185 -5.95 6.32 -30.35
N ARG A 186 -6.58 5.20 -30.71
CA ARG A 186 -7.83 5.11 -31.49
C ARG A 186 -8.57 3.83 -31.13
N THR A 187 -9.89 3.91 -31.22
CA THR A 187 -10.82 2.77 -31.25
C THR A 187 -11.47 2.76 -32.64
N ALA A 188 -11.81 1.57 -33.14
CA ALA A 188 -12.59 1.39 -34.37
C ALA A 188 -13.48 0.16 -34.20
N ASP A 189 -14.75 0.29 -34.52
CA ASP A 189 -15.71 -0.80 -34.43
C ASP A 189 -15.52 -1.79 -35.58
N LEU A 190 -15.51 -3.09 -35.28
CA LEU A 190 -15.23 -4.16 -36.24
C LEU A 190 -16.49 -4.99 -36.51
N GLU A 191 -16.88 -5.06 -37.77
CA GLU A 191 -17.98 -5.89 -38.25
C GLU A 191 -17.47 -7.27 -38.67
N ALA A 192 -18.15 -8.34 -38.25
CA ALA A 192 -17.69 -9.71 -38.50
C ALA A 192 -17.58 -10.01 -40.01
N GLY A 193 -16.41 -10.50 -40.44
CA GLY A 193 -16.12 -10.79 -41.84
C GLY A 193 -15.72 -9.57 -42.70
N ARG A 194 -15.71 -8.35 -42.15
CA ARG A 194 -15.34 -7.12 -42.86
C ARG A 194 -13.89 -6.71 -42.53
N PRO A 195 -12.94 -6.76 -43.49
CA PRO A 195 -11.56 -6.38 -43.23
C PRO A 195 -11.43 -4.85 -43.03
N VAL A 196 -10.63 -4.46 -42.04
CA VAL A 196 -10.31 -3.06 -41.71
C VAL A 196 -8.80 -2.86 -41.73
N THR A 197 -8.31 -1.85 -42.46
CA THR A 197 -6.89 -1.52 -42.52
C THR A 197 -6.53 -0.58 -41.36
N VAL A 198 -5.68 -1.05 -40.44
CA VAL A 198 -5.09 -0.24 -39.38
C VAL A 198 -3.67 0.17 -39.78
N SER A 199 -3.33 1.44 -39.64
CA SER A 199 -1.97 1.95 -39.88
C SER A 199 -1.57 2.96 -38.81
N LEU A 200 -0.31 2.88 -38.37
CA LEU A 200 0.28 3.77 -37.37
C LEU A 200 1.53 4.43 -37.97
N LEU A 201 1.48 5.75 -38.13
CA LEU A 201 2.67 6.56 -38.43
C LEU A 201 3.22 7.12 -37.11
N ASN A 202 4.49 6.83 -36.82
CA ASN A 202 5.18 7.34 -35.63
C ASN A 202 6.47 8.05 -36.04
N HIS A 203 6.72 9.24 -35.49
CA HIS A 203 7.90 10.05 -35.78
C HIS A 203 8.87 10.03 -34.61
N THR A 204 9.87 9.16 -34.65
CA THR A 204 10.92 9.08 -33.61
C THR A 204 11.89 10.26 -33.72
N PRO A 205 12.09 11.09 -32.67
CA PRO A 205 13.05 12.19 -32.71
C PRO A 205 14.50 11.69 -32.88
N LYS A 206 15.28 12.37 -33.73
CA LYS A 206 16.74 12.18 -33.78
C LYS A 206 17.38 12.79 -32.53
N GLY A 207 17.61 11.96 -31.50
CA GLY A 207 18.32 12.39 -30.29
C GLY A 207 17.85 11.77 -28.97
N ALA A 208 16.86 10.87 -28.98
CA ALA A 208 16.42 10.19 -27.76
C ALA A 208 17.59 9.41 -27.10
N ILE A 209 17.69 9.53 -25.77
CA ILE A 209 18.83 9.06 -24.98
C ILE A 209 18.64 7.58 -24.60
N GLY A 210 19.63 6.74 -24.89
CA GLY A 210 19.67 5.33 -24.50
C GLY A 210 20.31 4.40 -25.55
N PRO A 211 20.79 3.20 -25.18
CA PRO A 211 21.40 2.26 -26.11
C PRO A 211 20.37 1.50 -26.98
N LEU A 212 19.12 1.38 -26.51
CA LEU A 212 18.05 0.64 -27.19
C LEU A 212 17.38 1.48 -28.28
N ARG A 213 17.50 1.03 -29.53
CA ARG A 213 16.79 1.60 -30.70
C ARG A 213 15.73 0.62 -31.23
N GLY A 214 14.60 0.54 -30.54
CA GLY A 214 13.45 -0.28 -30.93
C GLY A 214 12.16 0.53 -31.04
N VAL A 215 11.19 0.02 -31.81
CA VAL A 215 9.80 0.47 -31.79
C VAL A 215 8.92 -0.78 -31.67
N ALA A 216 8.33 -0.98 -30.49
CA ALA A 216 7.34 -2.03 -30.28
C ALA A 216 5.94 -1.52 -30.63
N PHE A 217 5.10 -2.39 -31.19
CA PHE A 217 3.67 -2.16 -31.33
C PHE A 217 2.93 -3.49 -31.17
N SER A 218 1.76 -3.45 -30.52
CA SER A 218 0.91 -4.61 -30.30
C SER A 218 -0.50 -4.29 -30.78
N LEU A 219 -1.09 -5.15 -31.60
CA LEU A 219 -2.48 -5.04 -32.03
C LEU A 219 -3.36 -5.88 -31.10
N ALA A 220 -3.85 -5.28 -30.02
CA ALA A 220 -4.89 -5.89 -29.19
C ALA A 220 -6.26 -5.74 -29.87
N HIS A 221 -7.09 -6.78 -29.78
CA HIS A 221 -8.51 -6.70 -30.09
C HIS A 221 -9.32 -7.05 -28.84
N ARG A 222 -10.45 -6.38 -28.64
CA ARG A 222 -11.43 -6.74 -27.62
C ARG A 222 -12.35 -7.83 -28.18
N ALA A 223 -12.94 -8.67 -27.33
CA ALA A 223 -14.05 -9.53 -27.74
C ALA A 223 -15.30 -8.69 -28.06
N PRO A 224 -16.26 -9.19 -28.85
CA PRO A 224 -17.58 -8.57 -28.95
C PRO A 224 -18.23 -8.51 -27.56
N GLU A 225 -18.59 -7.32 -27.10
CA GLU A 225 -19.30 -7.14 -25.84
C GLU A 225 -20.81 -7.31 -26.05
N ARG A 226 -21.48 -7.87 -25.04
CA ARG A 226 -22.94 -7.83 -24.95
C ARG A 226 -23.38 -6.42 -24.57
N ASP A 227 -24.62 -6.07 -24.91
CA ASP A 227 -25.19 -4.79 -24.54
C ASP A 227 -25.23 -4.58 -23.01
N GLY A 228 -24.93 -3.36 -22.58
CA GLY A 228 -24.79 -3.02 -21.16
C GLY A 228 -26.12 -2.95 -20.41
N ASP A 229 -27.21 -2.56 -21.07
CA ASP A 229 -28.54 -2.58 -20.45
C ASP A 229 -29.01 -4.02 -20.25
N GLN A 230 -28.88 -4.87 -21.27
CA GLN A 230 -29.18 -6.30 -21.17
C GLN A 230 -28.39 -7.00 -20.05
N LEU A 231 -27.11 -6.69 -19.87
CA LEU A 231 -26.28 -7.27 -18.81
C LEU A 231 -26.73 -6.83 -17.40
N ILE A 232 -27.14 -5.57 -17.23
CA ILE A 232 -27.66 -5.06 -15.95
C ILE A 232 -29.05 -5.66 -15.66
N GLU A 233 -29.91 -5.81 -16.68
CA GLU A 233 -31.23 -6.45 -16.53
C GLU A 233 -31.10 -7.94 -16.17
N GLU A 234 -30.15 -8.67 -16.77
CA GLU A 234 -29.85 -10.06 -16.42
C GLU A 234 -29.35 -10.20 -14.98
N ALA A 235 -28.44 -9.32 -14.55
CA ALA A 235 -27.94 -9.30 -13.17
C ALA A 235 -29.04 -8.96 -12.14
N VAL A 236 -29.92 -8.01 -12.46
CA VAL A 236 -31.09 -7.66 -11.64
C VAL A 236 -32.06 -8.84 -11.53
N ALA A 237 -32.37 -9.52 -12.64
CA ALA A 237 -33.25 -10.68 -12.64
C ALA A 237 -32.66 -11.86 -11.83
N ALA A 238 -31.36 -12.09 -11.94
CA ALA A 238 -30.66 -13.10 -11.12
C ALA A 238 -30.67 -12.73 -9.63
N ALA A 239 -30.44 -11.46 -9.28
CA ALA A 239 -30.45 -10.99 -7.89
C ALA A 239 -31.83 -11.13 -7.23
N SER A 240 -32.93 -10.78 -7.91
CA SER A 240 -34.29 -10.97 -7.40
C SER A 240 -34.72 -12.43 -7.27
N ALA A 241 -34.00 -13.38 -7.89
CA ALA A 241 -34.26 -14.81 -7.80
C ALA A 241 -33.43 -15.53 -6.71
N ALA A 242 -32.55 -14.83 -6.00
CA ALA A 242 -31.60 -15.40 -5.04
C ALA A 242 -31.88 -14.95 -3.59
N ASP A 243 -31.57 -15.80 -2.60
CA ASP A 243 -31.68 -15.46 -1.17
C ASP A 243 -30.71 -14.37 -0.70
N VAL A 244 -29.57 -14.22 -1.40
CA VAL A 244 -28.49 -13.26 -1.19
C VAL A 244 -27.88 -12.97 -2.57
N ALA A 245 -27.58 -11.71 -2.86
CA ALA A 245 -26.82 -11.33 -4.06
C ALA A 245 -25.38 -10.96 -3.68
N VAL A 246 -24.38 -11.49 -4.38
CA VAL A 246 -22.97 -11.10 -4.21
C VAL A 246 -22.51 -10.41 -5.48
N VAL A 247 -22.21 -9.10 -5.39
CA VAL A 247 -21.75 -8.29 -6.53
C VAL A 247 -20.27 -7.99 -6.33
N VAL A 248 -19.43 -8.37 -7.29
CA VAL A 248 -18.01 -8.00 -7.30
C VAL A 248 -17.83 -6.75 -8.17
N VAL A 249 -17.29 -5.69 -7.58
CA VAL A 249 -16.87 -4.47 -8.30
C VAL A 249 -15.37 -4.27 -8.19
N ALA A 250 -14.74 -3.74 -9.23
CA ALA A 250 -13.30 -3.64 -9.32
C ALA A 250 -12.80 -2.36 -10.02
N THR A 251 -11.61 -1.93 -9.63
CA THR A 251 -10.71 -1.16 -10.50
C THR A 251 -9.81 -2.14 -11.29
N THR A 252 -9.09 -1.64 -12.28
CA THR A 252 -8.17 -2.44 -13.11
C THR A 252 -6.90 -1.65 -13.40
N GLU A 253 -5.94 -2.24 -14.11
CA GLU A 253 -4.71 -1.59 -14.58
C GLU A 253 -4.95 -0.43 -15.57
N HIS A 254 -6.20 -0.22 -15.99
CA HIS A 254 -6.60 0.97 -16.74
C HIS A 254 -6.89 2.18 -15.82
N VAL A 255 -7.15 1.94 -14.53
CA VAL A 255 -7.49 2.93 -13.50
C VAL A 255 -6.38 3.10 -12.46
N GLU A 256 -5.79 1.99 -12.00
CA GLU A 256 -4.72 1.96 -11.00
C GLU A 256 -3.52 1.20 -11.57
N SER A 257 -2.48 1.91 -11.99
CA SER A 257 -1.27 1.32 -12.58
C SER A 257 -0.16 2.37 -12.66
N GLU A 258 1.08 1.91 -12.78
CA GLU A 258 2.24 2.76 -12.98
C GLU A 258 2.16 3.59 -14.29
N GLY A 259 2.66 4.83 -14.20
CA GLY A 259 2.81 5.79 -15.29
C GLY A 259 1.67 6.79 -15.46
N PHE A 260 0.68 6.83 -14.57
CA PHE A 260 -0.41 7.82 -14.56
C PHE A 260 -1.16 7.82 -13.22
N ASP A 261 -1.70 8.97 -12.83
CA ASP A 261 -2.62 9.08 -11.68
C ASP A 261 -4.09 9.01 -12.10
N ARG A 262 -4.97 8.78 -11.13
CA ARG A 262 -6.42 8.74 -11.30
C ARG A 262 -6.98 10.15 -11.46
N ALA A 263 -7.98 10.31 -12.33
CA ALA A 263 -8.73 11.57 -12.47
C ALA A 263 -10.01 11.62 -11.60
N THR A 264 -10.40 10.50 -10.98
CA THR A 264 -11.61 10.35 -10.17
C THR A 264 -11.50 9.13 -9.25
N LEU A 265 -12.30 9.09 -8.19
CA LEU A 265 -12.40 7.94 -7.29
C LEU A 265 -13.51 6.95 -7.69
N ARG A 266 -14.32 7.25 -8.72
CA ARG A 266 -15.43 6.38 -9.14
C ARG A 266 -14.96 5.04 -9.69
N LEU A 267 -15.82 4.03 -9.56
CA LEU A 267 -15.63 2.74 -10.21
C LEU A 267 -15.75 2.90 -11.75
N PRO A 268 -14.94 2.19 -12.56
CA PRO A 268 -14.98 2.31 -14.00
C PRO A 268 -16.28 1.72 -14.60
N GLY A 269 -16.75 2.32 -15.70
CA GLY A 269 -17.92 1.84 -16.44
C GLY A 269 -19.25 2.20 -15.75
N ARG A 270 -20.16 1.22 -15.67
CA ARG A 270 -21.51 1.34 -15.06
C ARG A 270 -21.65 0.58 -13.75
N GLN A 271 -20.55 0.32 -13.04
CA GLN A 271 -20.55 -0.51 -11.83
C GLN A 271 -21.40 0.08 -10.69
N ASP A 272 -21.37 1.41 -10.48
CA ASP A 272 -22.23 2.06 -9.50
C ASP A 272 -23.73 1.92 -9.81
N GLU A 273 -24.09 1.91 -11.09
CA GLU A 273 -25.47 1.67 -11.54
C GLU A 273 -25.86 0.20 -11.34
N LEU A 274 -24.98 -0.74 -11.72
CA LEU A 274 -25.19 -2.18 -11.50
C LEU A 274 -25.46 -2.49 -10.02
N VAL A 275 -24.62 -1.97 -9.11
CA VAL A 275 -24.80 -2.18 -7.67
C VAL A 275 -26.11 -1.57 -7.18
N ALA A 276 -26.40 -0.30 -7.52
CA ALA A 276 -27.64 0.35 -7.09
C ALA A 276 -28.90 -0.36 -7.61
N ARG A 277 -28.87 -0.86 -8.86
CA ARG A 277 -29.97 -1.62 -9.48
C ARG A 277 -30.14 -3.00 -8.84
N VAL A 278 -29.05 -3.69 -8.50
CA VAL A 278 -29.08 -4.99 -7.81
C VAL A 278 -29.53 -4.83 -6.34
N ALA A 279 -29.04 -3.83 -5.61
CA ALA A 279 -29.44 -3.55 -4.24
C ALA A 279 -30.94 -3.23 -4.11
N ALA A 280 -31.48 -2.42 -5.03
CA ALA A 280 -32.92 -2.15 -5.11
C ALA A 280 -33.76 -3.38 -5.48
N ALA A 281 -33.16 -4.39 -6.10
CA ALA A 281 -33.80 -5.64 -6.53
C ALA A 281 -33.66 -6.79 -5.51
N ASN A 282 -32.66 -6.72 -4.62
CA ASN A 282 -32.44 -7.62 -3.50
C ASN A 282 -31.74 -6.88 -2.33
N PRO A 283 -32.43 -6.60 -1.20
CA PRO A 283 -31.84 -5.89 -0.06
C PRO A 283 -30.77 -6.70 0.69
N ARG A 284 -30.61 -8.00 0.40
CA ARG A 284 -29.49 -8.83 0.88
C ARG A 284 -28.35 -8.84 -0.15
N THR A 285 -27.99 -7.67 -0.63
CA THR A 285 -26.82 -7.49 -1.52
C THR A 285 -25.56 -7.28 -0.68
N VAL A 286 -24.56 -8.13 -0.91
CA VAL A 286 -23.18 -7.99 -0.40
C VAL A 286 -22.30 -7.55 -1.55
N VAL A 287 -21.53 -6.48 -1.37
CA VAL A 287 -20.64 -5.95 -2.41
C VAL A 287 -19.18 -6.20 -2.06
N ILE A 288 -18.46 -6.87 -2.96
CA ILE A 288 -17.02 -7.12 -2.84
C ILE A 288 -16.30 -6.04 -3.63
N VAL A 289 -15.43 -5.28 -2.98
CA VAL A 289 -14.68 -4.17 -3.58
C VAL A 289 -13.23 -4.60 -3.80
N ASN A 290 -12.83 -4.70 -5.05
CA ASN A 290 -11.53 -5.14 -5.51
C ASN A 290 -10.76 -3.95 -6.10
N SER A 291 -10.20 -3.09 -5.24
CA SER A 291 -9.42 -1.91 -5.62
C SER A 291 -8.16 -1.76 -4.75
N GLY A 292 -7.11 -1.15 -5.29
CA GLY A 292 -5.88 -0.91 -4.55
C GLY A 292 -5.90 0.37 -3.71
N ALA A 293 -6.74 1.33 -4.11
CA ALA A 293 -6.91 2.63 -3.51
C ALA A 293 -8.39 2.92 -3.20
N PRO A 294 -8.71 3.99 -2.43
CA PRO A 294 -10.09 4.34 -2.11
C PRO A 294 -10.97 4.57 -3.34
N VAL A 295 -12.22 4.11 -3.29
CA VAL A 295 -13.23 4.38 -4.33
C VAL A 295 -14.46 5.09 -3.76
N GLU A 296 -15.09 5.93 -4.59
CA GLU A 296 -16.43 6.48 -4.32
C GLU A 296 -17.45 5.33 -4.31
N MET A 297 -18.19 5.17 -3.21
CA MET A 297 -19.26 4.17 -3.06
C MET A 297 -20.55 4.90 -2.67
N PRO A 298 -21.31 5.43 -3.64
CA PRO A 298 -22.54 6.18 -3.37
C PRO A 298 -23.65 5.29 -2.78
N TRP A 299 -23.66 4.01 -3.18
CA TRP A 299 -24.63 2.96 -2.82
C TRP A 299 -24.32 2.22 -1.50
N ARG A 300 -23.24 2.58 -0.78
CA ARG A 300 -22.74 1.81 0.38
C ARG A 300 -23.74 1.69 1.55
N GLU A 301 -24.69 2.62 1.63
CA GLU A 301 -25.75 2.65 2.66
C GLU A 301 -27.02 1.89 2.22
N ASP A 302 -27.10 1.51 0.93
CA ASP A 302 -28.23 0.81 0.30
C ASP A 302 -28.03 -0.72 0.24
N VAL A 303 -26.87 -1.22 0.68
CA VAL A 303 -26.45 -2.63 0.62
C VAL A 303 -26.28 -3.23 2.01
N ALA A 304 -26.44 -4.55 2.14
CA ALA A 304 -26.38 -5.24 3.43
C ALA A 304 -24.96 -5.34 4.00
N ALA A 305 -23.93 -5.41 3.15
CA ALA A 305 -22.53 -5.38 3.56
C ALA A 305 -21.61 -4.94 2.40
N VAL A 306 -20.46 -4.37 2.76
CA VAL A 306 -19.34 -4.08 1.86
C VAL A 306 -18.09 -4.79 2.38
N LEU A 307 -17.46 -5.60 1.55
CA LEU A 307 -16.21 -6.31 1.87
C LEU A 307 -15.10 -5.88 0.91
N LEU A 308 -14.12 -5.14 1.44
CA LEU A 308 -12.94 -4.71 0.68
C LEU A 308 -11.92 -5.85 0.62
N SER A 309 -11.78 -6.49 -0.55
CA SER A 309 -10.79 -7.55 -0.78
C SER A 309 -9.40 -7.01 -1.07
N TRP A 310 -9.30 -5.72 -1.45
CA TRP A 310 -8.19 -5.15 -2.20
C TRP A 310 -7.93 -5.96 -3.49
N PHE A 311 -6.75 -5.83 -4.12
CA PHE A 311 -6.25 -6.82 -5.07
C PHE A 311 -5.70 -8.04 -4.28
N PRO A 312 -6.37 -9.21 -4.29
CA PRO A 312 -6.19 -10.23 -3.25
C PRO A 312 -5.15 -11.32 -3.59
N GLY A 313 -4.40 -11.18 -4.69
CA GLY A 313 -3.44 -12.19 -5.15
C GLY A 313 -4.10 -13.47 -5.68
N GLN A 314 -3.30 -14.50 -5.93
CA GLN A 314 -3.74 -15.74 -6.60
C GLN A 314 -4.78 -16.55 -5.81
N GLU A 315 -4.65 -16.62 -4.48
CA GLU A 315 -5.58 -17.39 -3.61
C GLU A 315 -6.83 -16.56 -3.24
N GLY A 316 -6.98 -15.36 -3.79
CA GLY A 316 -8.01 -14.41 -3.39
C GLY A 316 -9.45 -14.92 -3.51
N GLY A 317 -9.72 -15.82 -4.47
CA GLY A 317 -11.03 -16.47 -4.60
C GLY A 317 -11.35 -17.44 -3.46
N ALA A 318 -10.35 -18.16 -2.94
CA ALA A 318 -10.49 -19.05 -1.79
C ALA A 318 -10.62 -18.24 -0.49
N ALA A 319 -9.74 -17.26 -0.28
CA ALA A 319 -9.79 -16.37 0.88
C ALA A 319 -11.13 -15.60 0.98
N LEU A 320 -11.68 -15.15 -0.16
CA LEU A 320 -13.00 -14.53 -0.22
C LEU A 320 -14.12 -15.50 0.17
N ALA A 321 -14.07 -16.76 -0.28
CA ALA A 321 -15.05 -17.77 0.09
C ALA A 321 -14.99 -18.11 1.60
N ASP A 322 -13.81 -18.26 2.17
CA ASP A 322 -13.65 -18.54 3.61
C ASP A 322 -14.14 -17.39 4.50
N VAL A 323 -13.97 -16.13 4.07
CA VAL A 323 -14.57 -14.98 4.77
C VAL A 323 -16.09 -14.98 4.61
N LEU A 324 -16.63 -15.07 3.37
CA LEU A 324 -18.07 -15.02 3.13
C LEU A 324 -18.87 -16.17 3.78
N LEU A 325 -18.25 -17.33 3.97
CA LEU A 325 -18.83 -18.48 4.70
C LEU A 325 -18.58 -18.41 6.21
N GLY A 326 -17.77 -17.45 6.68
CA GLY A 326 -17.43 -17.28 8.09
C GLY A 326 -16.53 -18.38 8.65
N HIS A 327 -15.73 -19.03 7.80
CA HIS A 327 -14.59 -19.86 8.19
C HIS A 327 -13.40 -19.01 8.65
N ALA A 328 -13.26 -17.81 8.08
CA ALA A 328 -12.24 -16.82 8.42
C ALA A 328 -12.88 -15.50 8.88
N GLU A 329 -12.28 -14.88 9.90
CA GLU A 329 -12.68 -13.56 10.40
C GLU A 329 -12.16 -12.45 9.47
N PRO A 330 -12.97 -11.44 9.07
CA PRO A 330 -12.54 -10.29 8.27
C PRO A 330 -11.74 -9.26 9.10
N GLY A 331 -10.82 -9.73 9.94
CA GLY A 331 -10.09 -8.96 10.96
C GLY A 331 -9.01 -8.02 10.43
N GLY A 332 -9.21 -7.40 9.27
CA GLY A 332 -8.37 -6.35 8.68
C GLY A 332 -8.83 -4.95 9.11
N ARG A 333 -7.94 -3.96 9.00
CA ARG A 333 -8.22 -2.54 9.30
C ARG A 333 -7.63 -1.65 8.21
N LEU A 334 -8.32 -0.59 7.81
CA LEU A 334 -7.92 0.25 6.68
C LEU A 334 -6.54 0.94 6.92
N PRO A 335 -5.56 0.79 6.02
CA PRO A 335 -4.29 1.52 6.06
C PRO A 335 -4.40 2.92 5.40
N THR A 336 -5.61 3.31 5.00
CA THR A 336 -5.96 4.56 4.30
C THR A 336 -7.30 5.10 4.79
N THR A 337 -7.51 6.41 4.67
CA THR A 337 -8.79 7.06 4.94
C THR A 337 -9.61 7.17 3.65
N TRP A 338 -10.86 6.73 3.69
CA TRP A 338 -11.74 6.66 2.52
C TRP A 338 -12.77 7.81 2.53
N PRO A 339 -12.70 8.77 1.58
CA PRO A 339 -13.69 9.83 1.47
C PRO A 339 -15.07 9.32 1.05
N ALA A 340 -16.13 10.06 1.37
CA ALA A 340 -17.45 9.83 0.77
C ALA A 340 -17.51 10.31 -0.69
N ARG A 341 -16.76 11.38 -1.01
CA ARG A 341 -16.57 11.95 -2.36
C ARG A 341 -15.17 12.53 -2.50
N LEU A 342 -14.59 12.55 -3.70
CA LEU A 342 -13.29 13.19 -3.95
C LEU A 342 -13.25 14.67 -3.53
N THR A 343 -14.39 15.38 -3.56
CA THR A 343 -14.53 16.77 -3.09
C THR A 343 -14.29 16.95 -1.59
N ASP A 344 -14.41 15.87 -0.83
CA ASP A 344 -14.31 15.89 0.63
C ASP A 344 -12.88 15.56 1.09
N ALA A 345 -12.02 15.08 0.18
CA ALA A 345 -10.65 14.70 0.47
C ALA A 345 -9.75 15.95 0.60
N PRO A 346 -9.05 16.14 1.74
CA PRO A 346 -8.27 17.36 2.00
C PRO A 346 -6.98 17.48 1.18
N VAL A 347 -6.44 16.36 0.68
CA VAL A 347 -5.22 16.32 -0.13
C VAL A 347 -5.53 15.60 -1.44
N THR A 348 -5.46 16.32 -2.56
CA THR A 348 -5.88 15.83 -3.89
C THR A 348 -4.85 16.08 -5.00
N GLN A 349 -3.81 16.87 -4.74
CA GLN A 349 -2.90 17.35 -5.79
C GLN A 349 -1.87 16.29 -6.18
N VAL A 350 -2.03 15.73 -7.39
CA VAL A 350 -1.09 14.78 -8.04
C VAL A 350 -0.42 15.36 -9.29
N THR A 351 -0.97 16.42 -9.88
CA THR A 351 -0.45 17.05 -11.09
C THR A 351 0.40 18.27 -10.74
N PRO A 352 1.67 18.37 -11.18
CA PRO A 352 2.48 19.55 -10.95
C PRO A 352 2.00 20.77 -11.75
N THR A 353 2.30 21.96 -11.24
CA THR A 353 2.13 23.24 -11.95
C THR A 353 3.49 23.75 -12.38
N ALA A 354 3.69 23.94 -13.69
CA ALA A 354 4.97 24.35 -14.28
C ALA A 354 6.17 23.46 -13.86
N GLY A 355 5.94 22.15 -13.74
CA GLY A 355 6.95 21.17 -13.32
C GLY A 355 7.16 21.06 -11.80
N VAL A 356 6.47 21.86 -10.98
CA VAL A 356 6.57 21.81 -9.51
C VAL A 356 5.30 21.19 -8.91
N LEU A 357 5.44 20.17 -8.07
CA LEU A 357 4.37 19.66 -7.20
C LEU A 357 4.68 20.08 -5.77
N ARG A 358 3.78 20.86 -5.16
CA ARG A 358 3.96 21.37 -3.79
C ARG A 358 3.24 20.47 -2.79
N TYR A 359 3.93 20.17 -1.68
CA TYR A 359 3.35 19.49 -0.53
C TYR A 359 3.03 20.55 0.54
N ASP A 360 2.17 21.52 0.18
CA ASP A 360 1.82 22.66 1.04
C ASP A 360 1.00 22.23 2.28
N GLU A 361 0.48 21.01 2.30
CA GLU A 361 -0.08 20.36 3.50
C GLU A 361 0.96 19.82 4.49
N GLY A 362 2.20 19.54 4.05
CA GLY A 362 3.25 18.91 4.85
C GLY A 362 2.75 17.68 5.63
N VAL A 363 3.05 17.63 6.94
CA VAL A 363 2.69 16.50 7.84
C VAL A 363 1.19 16.21 7.97
N PHE A 364 0.31 17.01 7.34
CA PHE A 364 -1.13 16.80 7.28
C PHE A 364 -1.51 15.94 6.08
N ILE A 365 -1.00 14.70 6.07
CA ILE A 365 -1.31 13.63 5.10
C ILE A 365 -2.27 12.61 5.73
N GLY A 366 -3.17 12.04 4.91
CA GLY A 366 -4.12 11.01 5.36
C GLY A 366 -5.01 11.49 6.51
N TYR A 367 -5.27 10.64 7.50
CA TYR A 367 -6.08 10.98 8.68
C TYR A 367 -5.61 12.22 9.45
N ARG A 368 -4.31 12.59 9.36
CA ARG A 368 -3.78 13.83 9.97
C ARG A 368 -4.36 15.08 9.30
N ALA A 369 -4.64 14.99 8.00
CA ALA A 369 -5.37 15.99 7.24
C ALA A 369 -6.85 16.03 7.66
N TRP A 370 -7.49 14.86 7.76
CA TRP A 370 -8.91 14.75 8.13
C TRP A 370 -9.20 15.24 9.55
N GLN A 371 -8.26 15.16 10.49
CA GLN A 371 -8.36 15.79 11.83
C GLN A 371 -8.58 17.31 11.77
N ARG A 372 -8.16 17.97 10.68
CA ARG A 372 -8.35 19.41 10.44
C ARG A 372 -9.58 19.73 9.58
N HIS A 373 -10.25 18.70 9.06
CA HIS A 373 -11.31 18.85 8.08
C HIS A 373 -12.69 18.79 8.75
N ALA A 374 -13.62 19.65 8.34
CA ALA A 374 -14.95 19.73 8.94
C ALA A 374 -15.87 18.56 8.53
N THR A 375 -15.58 17.90 7.41
CA THR A 375 -16.30 16.72 6.91
C THR A 375 -15.58 15.46 7.34
N ALA A 376 -16.28 14.54 8.00
CA ALA A 376 -15.77 13.21 8.32
C ALA A 376 -15.64 12.34 7.05
N PRO A 377 -14.65 11.42 6.98
CA PRO A 377 -14.55 10.44 5.90
C PRO A 377 -15.68 9.41 5.97
N ALA A 378 -15.93 8.67 4.88
CA ALA A 378 -16.88 7.55 4.88
C ALA A 378 -16.37 6.38 5.73
N TYR A 379 -15.06 6.07 5.63
CA TYR A 379 -14.39 5.13 6.53
C TYR A 379 -13.03 5.72 6.96
N PRO A 380 -12.80 5.92 8.27
CA PRO A 380 -11.57 6.52 8.77
C PRO A 380 -10.40 5.52 8.82
N PHE A 381 -9.16 6.03 8.84
CA PHE A 381 -7.96 5.22 9.03
C PHE A 381 -8.07 4.27 10.24
N GLY A 382 -7.65 3.03 10.04
CA GLY A 382 -7.75 1.97 11.03
C GLY A 382 -9.14 1.39 11.24
N HIS A 383 -10.18 1.81 10.50
CA HIS A 383 -11.50 1.18 10.58
C HIS A 383 -11.52 -0.22 9.96
N GLY A 384 -12.32 -1.14 10.51
CA GLY A 384 -12.66 -2.40 9.86
C GLY A 384 -13.43 -3.31 10.82
N LEU A 385 -14.53 -3.91 10.37
CA LEU A 385 -15.41 -4.70 11.22
C LEU A 385 -14.83 -6.11 11.50
N GLY A 386 -15.61 -6.94 12.18
CA GLY A 386 -15.37 -8.37 12.44
C GLY A 386 -16.71 -9.11 12.44
N TYR A 387 -16.69 -10.43 12.67
CA TYR A 387 -17.90 -11.20 12.99
C TYR A 387 -18.08 -11.41 14.50
N THR A 388 -17.21 -10.84 15.35
CA THR A 388 -17.39 -10.83 16.82
C THR A 388 -17.16 -9.45 17.44
N ASP A 389 -17.78 -9.21 18.59
CA ASP A 389 -17.67 -7.99 19.38
C ASP A 389 -16.44 -8.00 20.31
N TRP A 390 -15.89 -6.81 20.60
CA TRP A 390 -14.72 -6.64 21.46
C TRP A 390 -14.89 -5.54 22.50
N THR A 391 -14.83 -5.91 23.78
CA THR A 391 -14.83 -4.97 24.92
C THR A 391 -13.40 -4.69 25.38
N TYR A 392 -13.03 -3.41 25.46
CA TYR A 392 -11.70 -2.98 25.93
C TYR A 392 -11.80 -2.78 27.45
N GLU A 393 -11.11 -3.62 28.25
CA GLU A 393 -11.29 -3.70 29.71
C GLU A 393 -10.38 -2.74 30.48
N HIS A 394 -9.10 -2.60 30.09
CA HIS A 394 -8.11 -1.80 30.83
C HIS A 394 -6.92 -1.37 29.97
N ILE A 395 -6.31 -0.23 30.29
CA ILE A 395 -5.01 0.21 29.74
C ILE A 395 -4.04 0.49 30.90
N GLU A 396 -2.86 -0.11 30.84
CA GLU A 396 -1.73 0.14 31.74
C GLU A 396 -0.54 0.64 30.90
N ILE A 397 0.30 1.54 31.44
CA ILE A 397 1.56 1.93 30.79
C ILE A 397 2.71 1.79 31.78
N THR A 398 3.69 0.96 31.44
CA THR A 398 4.90 0.75 32.23
C THR A 398 6.03 1.62 31.68
N ASP A 399 6.71 2.35 32.57
CA ASP A 399 7.93 3.14 32.32
C ASP A 399 7.92 4.02 31.06
N THR A 400 6.74 4.55 30.69
CA THR A 400 6.42 5.28 29.43
C THR A 400 6.82 4.61 28.11
N THR A 401 7.33 3.37 28.14
CA THR A 401 7.89 2.65 26.99
C THR A 401 7.00 1.53 26.46
N THR A 402 6.07 1.00 27.26
CA THR A 402 5.17 -0.09 26.84
C THR A 402 3.78 0.11 27.42
N ALA A 403 2.77 0.04 26.56
CA ALA A 403 1.37 0.01 26.96
C ALA A 403 0.82 -1.42 26.88
N ARG A 404 0.07 -1.84 27.91
CA ARG A 404 -0.71 -3.09 27.93
C ARG A 404 -2.19 -2.76 27.84
N ILE A 405 -2.86 -3.27 26.81
CA ILE A 405 -4.30 -3.09 26.63
C ILE A 405 -4.93 -4.46 26.82
N ARG A 406 -5.78 -4.58 27.84
CA ARG A 406 -6.55 -5.80 28.11
C ARG A 406 -7.92 -5.66 27.45
N LEU A 407 -8.32 -6.66 26.68
CA LEU A 407 -9.58 -6.68 25.94
C LEU A 407 -10.18 -8.08 25.93
N ARG A 408 -11.50 -8.17 25.76
CA ARG A 408 -12.28 -9.40 25.76
C ARG A 408 -13.09 -9.53 24.48
N ASN A 409 -13.06 -10.71 23.87
CA ASN A 409 -14.00 -11.09 22.85
C ASN A 409 -15.36 -11.35 23.52
N THR A 410 -16.37 -10.54 23.19
CA THR A 410 -17.70 -10.54 23.84
C THR A 410 -18.83 -10.99 22.93
N GLY A 411 -18.55 -11.32 21.66
CA GLY A 411 -19.49 -12.00 20.77
C GLY A 411 -19.42 -13.53 20.87
N ASP A 412 -19.96 -14.22 19.86
CA ASP A 412 -20.16 -15.67 19.82
C ASP A 412 -19.16 -16.45 18.94
N ARG A 413 -18.22 -15.75 18.30
CA ARG A 413 -17.23 -16.30 17.36
C ARG A 413 -15.79 -16.05 17.81
N THR A 414 -14.89 -16.98 17.53
CA THR A 414 -13.44 -16.72 17.56
C THR A 414 -13.13 -15.58 16.61
N GLY A 415 -12.39 -14.56 17.05
CA GLY A 415 -12.15 -13.36 16.24
C GLY A 415 -10.77 -12.75 16.45
N ARG A 416 -10.51 -11.68 15.70
CA ARG A 416 -9.24 -10.94 15.71
C ARG A 416 -9.49 -9.45 15.86
N GLU A 417 -8.82 -8.84 16.83
CA GLU A 417 -8.80 -7.38 17.01
C GLU A 417 -7.40 -6.81 16.78
N VAL A 418 -7.33 -5.60 16.23
CA VAL A 418 -6.11 -4.81 16.07
C VAL A 418 -6.22 -3.59 16.96
N VAL A 419 -5.57 -3.63 18.12
CA VAL A 419 -5.50 -2.52 19.05
C VAL A 419 -4.53 -1.48 18.52
N GLN A 420 -5.00 -0.25 18.36
CA GLN A 420 -4.26 0.87 17.79
C GLN A 420 -4.01 1.91 18.89
N LEU A 421 -2.77 2.38 19.01
CA LEU A 421 -2.39 3.43 19.94
C LEU A 421 -2.11 4.74 19.21
N TYR A 422 -2.83 5.78 19.61
CA TYR A 422 -2.62 7.15 19.16
C TYR A 422 -2.08 8.00 20.31
N VAL A 423 -1.12 8.89 20.02
CA VAL A 423 -0.56 9.86 20.97
C VAL A 423 -1.01 11.26 20.58
N ALA A 424 -1.57 11.98 21.55
CA ALA A 424 -2.00 13.38 21.47
C ALA A 424 -1.41 14.17 22.66
N PRO A 425 -0.92 15.42 22.49
CA PRO A 425 -0.56 16.24 23.64
C PRO A 425 -1.84 16.66 24.41
N THR A 426 -1.81 16.73 25.75
CA THR A 426 -3.02 17.08 26.54
C THR A 426 -3.50 18.51 26.33
N ARG A 427 -2.65 19.36 25.74
CA ARG A 427 -2.93 20.73 25.32
C ARG A 427 -2.21 20.96 23.99
N PRO A 428 -2.79 21.69 23.01
CA PRO A 428 -2.09 22.02 21.78
C PRO A 428 -0.74 22.70 22.05
N ASP A 429 0.33 22.11 21.50
CA ASP A 429 1.72 22.55 21.66
C ASP A 429 2.19 23.41 20.47
N THR A 430 1.83 23.02 19.24
CA THR A 430 2.02 23.82 18.02
C THR A 430 0.89 23.59 17.01
N ALA A 431 0.58 24.63 16.22
CA ALA A 431 -0.32 24.53 15.07
C ALA A 431 0.29 23.75 13.88
N GLU A 432 1.51 23.23 14.03
CA GLU A 432 2.26 22.46 13.02
C GLU A 432 2.26 20.95 13.31
N ARG A 433 1.57 20.49 14.38
CA ARG A 433 1.44 19.08 14.75
C ARG A 433 0.04 18.53 14.39
N PRO A 434 -0.08 17.22 14.04
CA PRO A 434 -1.36 16.50 14.05
C PRO A 434 -1.97 16.45 15.45
N GLU A 435 -3.31 16.44 15.53
CA GLU A 435 -4.05 16.32 16.80
C GLU A 435 -3.63 15.04 17.53
N ARG A 436 -3.51 13.94 16.78
CA ARG A 436 -3.05 12.64 17.27
C ARG A 436 -2.36 11.85 16.17
N CYS A 437 -1.24 11.20 16.49
CA CYS A 437 -0.49 10.33 15.59
C CYS A 437 -0.52 8.88 16.06
N LEU A 438 -0.57 7.93 15.13
CA LEU A 438 -0.34 6.51 15.44
C LEU A 438 1.08 6.34 16.02
N ALA A 439 1.17 5.75 17.22
CA ALA A 439 2.40 5.52 17.97
C ALA A 439 2.78 4.04 18.05
N GLY A 440 1.79 3.14 17.92
CA GLY A 440 1.99 1.70 17.91
C GLY A 440 0.69 0.94 17.66
N PHE A 441 0.79 -0.36 17.42
CA PHE A 441 -0.35 -1.26 17.28
C PHE A 441 0.07 -2.70 17.59
N ALA A 442 -0.88 -3.54 17.97
CA ALA A 442 -0.72 -4.99 18.02
C ALA A 442 -2.06 -5.68 17.75
N ALA A 443 -2.00 -6.89 17.20
CA ALA A 443 -3.17 -7.71 16.97
C ALA A 443 -3.27 -8.84 18.01
N VAL A 444 -4.48 -9.19 18.40
CA VAL A 444 -4.79 -10.33 19.27
C VAL A 444 -5.91 -11.17 18.68
N THR A 445 -5.91 -12.46 19.02
CA THR A 445 -6.99 -13.42 18.72
C THR A 445 -7.47 -13.98 20.06
N ALA A 446 -8.77 -14.22 20.19
CA ALA A 446 -9.35 -14.83 21.39
C ALA A 446 -10.65 -15.60 21.06
N GLU A 447 -10.93 -16.65 21.82
CA GLU A 447 -12.19 -17.40 21.76
C GLU A 447 -13.38 -16.62 22.37
N PRO A 448 -14.64 -17.02 22.11
CA PRO A 448 -15.82 -16.37 22.71
C PRO A 448 -15.75 -16.27 24.24
N GLY A 449 -15.83 -15.05 24.77
CA GLY A 449 -15.72 -14.75 26.20
C GLY A 449 -14.29 -14.67 26.75
N GLU A 450 -13.27 -15.06 25.99
CA GLU A 450 -11.86 -15.01 26.40
C GLU A 450 -11.31 -13.58 26.42
N ALA A 451 -10.36 -13.32 27.32
CA ALA A 451 -9.66 -12.05 27.43
C ALA A 451 -8.19 -12.17 27.03
N ALA A 452 -7.76 -11.33 26.10
CA ALA A 452 -6.41 -11.21 25.61
C ALA A 452 -5.75 -9.88 26.07
N THR A 453 -4.43 -9.80 25.97
CA THR A 453 -3.66 -8.59 26.25
C THR A 453 -2.81 -8.24 25.03
N ALA A 454 -3.00 -7.06 24.47
CA ALA A 454 -2.10 -6.46 23.50
C ALA A 454 -0.98 -5.71 24.23
N GLU A 455 0.28 -6.18 24.10
CA GLU A 455 1.46 -5.42 24.52
C GLU A 455 1.99 -4.61 23.33
N ILE A 456 2.07 -3.29 23.48
CA ILE A 456 2.43 -2.36 22.41
C ILE A 456 3.56 -1.44 22.89
N PRO A 457 4.77 -1.52 22.28
CA PRO A 457 5.84 -0.57 22.56
C PRO A 457 5.45 0.85 22.14
N LEU A 458 5.67 1.82 23.03
CA LEU A 458 5.63 3.25 22.75
C LEU A 458 7.06 3.72 22.44
N PRO A 459 7.44 3.87 21.16
CA PRO A 459 8.79 4.32 20.82
C PRO A 459 8.96 5.80 21.17
N GLU A 460 10.16 6.20 21.61
CA GLU A 460 10.50 7.61 21.85
C GLU A 460 10.13 8.51 20.65
N ARG A 461 10.24 7.96 19.43
CA ARG A 461 9.86 8.57 18.16
C ARG A 461 8.42 9.16 18.13
N ALA A 462 7.50 8.69 18.97
CA ALA A 462 6.13 9.22 19.08
C ALA A 462 6.05 10.60 19.78
N PHE A 463 7.12 11.01 20.48
CA PHE A 463 7.17 12.22 21.32
C PHE A 463 8.23 13.23 20.87
N ILE A 464 8.85 13.00 19.70
CA ILE A 464 9.88 13.87 19.13
C ILE A 464 9.41 14.41 17.77
N LEU A 465 9.68 15.68 17.51
CA LEU A 465 9.40 16.35 16.22
C LEU A 465 10.73 16.69 15.53
N TRP A 466 10.69 16.89 14.21
CA TRP A 466 11.83 17.50 13.51
C TRP A 466 11.74 19.02 13.67
N ASP A 467 12.79 19.62 14.23
CA ASP A 467 12.94 21.05 14.36
C ASP A 467 13.87 21.59 13.26
N GLU A 468 13.30 22.37 12.35
CA GLU A 468 14.00 22.97 11.21
C GLU A 468 15.05 24.02 11.64
N ASN A 469 14.93 24.58 12.84
CA ASN A 469 15.87 25.58 13.37
C ASN A 469 17.19 24.95 13.84
N THR A 470 17.13 23.73 14.37
CA THR A 470 18.30 22.94 14.79
C THR A 470 18.73 21.88 13.76
N GLY A 471 17.88 21.56 12.78
CA GLY A 471 18.14 20.52 11.79
C GLY A 471 18.19 19.12 12.41
N GLY A 472 17.33 18.86 13.40
CA GLY A 472 17.40 17.67 14.23
C GLY A 472 16.07 17.22 14.83
N TRP A 473 16.09 16.04 15.45
CA TRP A 473 14.93 15.48 16.15
C TRP A 473 14.93 15.89 17.62
N THR A 474 13.93 16.66 18.02
CA THR A 474 13.81 17.27 19.36
C THR A 474 12.62 16.66 20.11
N THR A 475 12.86 16.16 21.32
CA THR A 475 11.80 15.70 22.23
C THR A 475 10.98 16.89 22.72
N ILE A 476 9.65 16.81 22.59
CA ILE A 476 8.74 17.85 23.08
C ILE A 476 8.20 17.43 24.45
N PRO A 477 8.73 17.98 25.56
CA PRO A 477 8.32 17.60 26.91
C PRO A 477 6.90 18.09 27.22
N GLY A 478 6.17 17.31 28.01
CA GLY A 478 4.79 17.63 28.37
C GLY A 478 3.97 16.40 28.75
N GLU A 479 2.68 16.64 29.00
CA GLU A 479 1.71 15.56 29.22
C GLU A 479 1.10 15.12 27.89
N TYR A 480 0.97 13.80 27.72
CA TYR A 480 0.43 13.16 26.53
C TYR A 480 -0.70 12.21 26.89
N GLN A 481 -1.82 12.31 26.16
CA GLN A 481 -2.83 11.25 26.12
C GLN A 481 -2.34 10.13 25.20
N VAL A 482 -2.36 8.91 25.73
CA VAL A 482 -2.23 7.67 24.96
C VAL A 482 -3.62 7.08 24.83
N LEU A 483 -4.16 7.10 23.62
CA LEU A 483 -5.51 6.69 23.27
C LEU A 483 -5.46 5.29 22.65
N ALA A 484 -6.09 4.30 23.28
CA ALA A 484 -6.25 2.96 22.72
C ALA A 484 -7.62 2.83 22.05
N GLY A 485 -7.62 2.39 20.81
CA GLY A 485 -8.82 2.31 19.98
C GLY A 485 -8.82 1.17 18.98
N HIS A 486 -9.99 0.96 18.41
CA HIS A 486 -10.27 0.05 17.29
C HIS A 486 -10.06 0.76 15.94
N SER A 487 -10.14 2.09 15.89
CA SER A 487 -9.75 2.94 14.75
C SER A 487 -9.37 4.34 15.23
N VAL A 488 -8.89 5.24 14.35
CA VAL A 488 -8.64 6.65 14.73
C VAL A 488 -9.90 7.39 15.17
N ALA A 489 -11.10 6.92 14.76
CA ALA A 489 -12.39 7.50 15.16
C ALA A 489 -13.05 6.78 16.35
N ASP A 490 -12.52 5.63 16.77
CA ASP A 490 -13.09 4.77 17.81
C ASP A 490 -12.02 4.47 18.88
N THR A 491 -11.76 5.49 19.71
CA THR A 491 -10.85 5.43 20.86
C THR A 491 -11.64 5.08 22.12
N ARG A 492 -11.39 3.89 22.69
CA ARG A 492 -12.22 3.28 23.74
C ARG A 492 -11.60 3.40 25.14
N LEU A 493 -10.29 3.55 25.25
CA LEU A 493 -9.57 3.74 26.50
C LEU A 493 -8.51 4.85 26.35
N SER A 494 -8.14 5.48 27.46
CA SER A 494 -7.10 6.52 27.50
C SER A 494 -6.28 6.45 28.78
N ALA A 495 -4.98 6.71 28.66
CA ALA A 495 -4.08 6.98 29.79
C ALA A 495 -3.33 8.29 29.56
N VAL A 496 -2.76 8.89 30.62
CA VAL A 496 -1.90 10.08 30.51
C VAL A 496 -0.49 9.73 30.97
N ILE A 497 0.51 10.17 30.23
CA ILE A 497 1.93 10.04 30.59
C ILE A 497 2.61 11.41 30.53
N ALA A 498 3.64 11.60 31.37
CA ALA A 498 4.53 12.75 31.29
C ALA A 498 5.81 12.35 30.55
N VAL A 499 6.13 13.07 29.48
CA VAL A 499 7.42 12.99 28.79
C VAL A 499 8.33 14.07 29.40
N PRO A 500 9.44 13.70 30.07
CA PRO A 500 10.35 14.66 30.66
C PRO A 500 11.10 15.44 29.56
N ALA A 501 11.64 16.60 29.92
CA ALA A 501 12.70 17.20 29.12
C ALA A 501 13.91 16.27 29.14
N LYS A 502 14.59 16.12 28.00
CA LYS A 502 15.94 15.55 27.99
C LYS A 502 16.91 16.60 28.54
N ASP A 503 17.77 16.18 29.47
CA ASP A 503 18.94 16.97 29.83
C ASP A 503 19.84 17.14 28.59
N ALA A 504 20.43 18.33 28.44
CA ALA A 504 21.12 18.80 27.24
C ALA A 504 22.63 18.51 27.24
#